data_AF-A0A519S5D5-F1
#
_entry.id   AF-A0A519S5D5-F1
#
_cell.length_a   1.000
_cell.length_b   1.000
_cell.length_c   1.000
_cell.angle_alpha   90.00
_cell.angle_beta   90.00
_cell.angle_gamma   90.00
#
_symmetry.space_group_name_H-M   'P 1'
#
loop_
_entity.id
_entity.type
_entity.pdbx_description
1 polymer ?
#
loop_
_entity_poly.entity_id
_entity_poly.type
_entity_poly.pdbx_seq_one_letter_code
_entity_poly.pdbx_strand_id
1 'polypeptide(L)'
;MLRNILPPPYFRLSSLWLRGLLAVLLLANAPTVFGQSAIYGLVNVYRTTTAIPATSNSPAIPSYPKGTQTLVAIDPSTGNIFGQGNTSLPPFLGPISSITSGQILVGIDVRPSNGALYGLGYDTLTSATQLYRLTPLYVSGYPTVVSGASATAVGNAFMLPLGNSSPAATSKRIGFDFNPAADLIRVVSANGSNYRLNPNTGSLVSADTRLNYVNTPVATPVATVTGPASNAPATGTGIGSVAYTNSRFESASTVLYDYDELDRGILSIQSPPNEGLLTSPIAASFFIANSSSGQGPYIITPKLVALDIDFFYSNSNNLDVAYLLEVTGDQPYGYHASNLYSLNVSTNLATRIGNLFASPPSPPSDPRLNNVYSLDVIDIAAAIEAPLIWSGFVSDEWTNPQNGVPNRLPTSSDNVLIPGTYTPGNPLNTSTFPGTTPAPNQPVVRVAGQVARSIRLNTLATRTTGWL
;
A
#
# COMPACT_ATOMS: atom_id res chain seq x y z
N MET A 1 -47.26 13.18 -61.81
CA MET A 1 -47.70 11.99 -61.05
C MET A 1 -46.47 11.36 -60.42
N LEU A 2 -46.48 11.24 -59.09
CA LEU A 2 -45.58 10.48 -58.18
C LEU A 2 -44.06 10.77 -58.19
N ARG A 3 -43.63 11.60 -57.22
CA ARG A 3 -42.37 11.42 -56.46
C ARG A 3 -42.72 11.53 -54.97
N ASN A 4 -42.81 10.39 -54.28
CA ASN A 4 -42.89 10.28 -52.81
C ASN A 4 -42.60 8.82 -52.42
N ILE A 5 -41.34 8.47 -52.14
CA ILE A 5 -41.00 7.26 -51.38
C ILE A 5 -39.82 7.61 -50.45
N LEU A 6 -40.10 7.53 -49.14
CA LEU A 6 -39.24 7.53 -47.94
C LEU A 6 -39.00 8.86 -47.17
N PRO A 7 -39.46 8.98 -45.90
CA PRO A 7 -38.97 9.95 -44.92
C PRO A 7 -37.69 9.46 -44.20
N PRO A 8 -36.89 10.36 -43.59
CA PRO A 8 -35.61 10.02 -42.94
C PRO A 8 -35.78 9.34 -41.57
N PRO A 9 -34.78 8.58 -41.09
CA PRO A 9 -34.89 7.84 -39.83
C PRO A 9 -34.68 8.77 -38.63
N TYR A 10 -35.71 8.89 -37.79
CA TYR A 10 -35.57 9.34 -36.41
C TYR A 10 -35.18 8.16 -35.53
N PHE A 11 -33.92 8.08 -35.13
CA PHE A 11 -33.53 7.50 -33.83
C PHE A 11 -32.23 8.18 -33.38
N ARG A 12 -32.34 9.34 -32.72
CA ARG A 12 -31.28 9.85 -31.86
C ARG A 12 -31.36 9.08 -30.54
N LEU A 13 -30.52 8.06 -30.38
CA LEU A 13 -30.23 7.51 -29.04
C LEU A 13 -29.64 8.65 -28.20
N SER A 14 -30.35 9.04 -27.16
CA SER A 14 -30.02 10.22 -26.35
C SER A 14 -28.71 10.01 -25.59
N SER A 15 -27.91 11.07 -25.48
CA SER A 15 -26.64 11.14 -24.74
C SER A 15 -26.73 10.73 -23.26
N LEU A 16 -27.95 10.62 -22.72
CA LEU A 16 -28.23 10.18 -21.36
C LEU A 16 -27.93 8.69 -21.15
N TRP A 17 -28.22 7.84 -22.15
CA TRP A 17 -27.96 6.40 -22.05
C TRP A 17 -26.47 6.06 -22.14
N LEU A 18 -25.71 6.77 -23.00
CA LEU A 18 -24.25 6.62 -23.06
C LEU A 18 -23.56 7.11 -21.78
N ARG A 19 -24.07 8.18 -21.15
CA ARG A 19 -23.56 8.70 -19.88
C ARG A 19 -23.87 7.76 -18.70
N GLY A 20 -25.07 7.17 -18.70
CA GLY A 20 -25.44 6.14 -17.74
C GLY A 20 -24.58 4.87 -17.88
N LEU A 21 -24.29 4.44 -19.11
CA LEU A 21 -23.42 3.29 -19.37
C LEU A 21 -21.97 3.55 -18.92
N LEU A 22 -21.44 4.76 -19.16
CA LEU A 22 -20.09 5.15 -18.72
C LEU A 22 -20.00 5.27 -17.20
N ALA A 23 -21.03 5.77 -16.53
CA ALA A 23 -21.12 5.78 -15.07
C ALA A 23 -21.16 4.37 -14.49
N VAL A 24 -21.97 3.47 -15.07
CA VAL A 24 -22.01 2.05 -14.67
C VAL A 24 -20.66 1.36 -14.94
N LEU A 25 -19.96 1.71 -16.04
CA LEU A 25 -18.60 1.20 -16.32
C LEU A 25 -17.54 1.73 -15.33
N LEU A 26 -17.65 2.98 -14.87
CA LEU A 26 -16.78 3.54 -13.82
C LEU A 26 -17.10 2.94 -12.44
N LEU A 27 -18.39 2.75 -12.13
CA LEU A 27 -18.86 2.11 -10.89
C LEU A 27 -18.45 0.63 -10.82
N ALA A 28 -18.36 -0.06 -11.95
CA ALA A 28 -17.91 -1.46 -12.00
C ALA A 28 -16.40 -1.65 -11.74
N ASN A 29 -15.60 -0.57 -11.77
CA ASN A 29 -14.14 -0.62 -11.59
C ASN A 29 -13.63 0.16 -10.37
N ALA A 30 -14.51 0.85 -9.63
CA ALA A 30 -14.14 1.53 -8.40
C ALA A 30 -14.26 0.56 -7.22
N PRO A 31 -13.16 0.16 -6.55
CA PRO A 31 -13.27 -0.61 -5.32
C PRO A 31 -14.08 0.21 -4.32
N THR A 32 -15.21 -0.35 -3.90
CA THR A 32 -16.08 0.20 -2.87
C THR A 32 -15.39 0.13 -1.51
N VAL A 33 -15.56 1.22 -0.74
CA VAL A 33 -15.27 1.45 0.70
C VAL A 33 -14.04 2.33 0.96
N PHE A 34 -14.31 3.51 1.51
CA PHE A 34 -13.39 4.62 1.74
C PHE A 34 -13.14 4.80 3.25
N GLY A 35 -11.86 4.85 3.62
CA GLY A 35 -11.30 4.74 4.98
C GLY A 35 -10.21 3.66 4.96
N GLN A 36 -9.16 3.73 5.81
CA GLN A 36 -8.14 2.66 5.89
C GLN A 36 -8.83 1.36 6.32
N SER A 37 -9.28 0.60 5.32
CA SER A 37 -10.11 -0.59 5.55
C SER A 37 -9.24 -1.83 5.75
N ALA A 38 -7.95 -1.73 5.37
CA ALA A 38 -6.94 -2.77 5.53
C ALA A 38 -5.53 -2.21 5.29
N ILE A 39 -4.54 -2.87 5.88
CA ILE A 39 -3.17 -2.95 5.38
C ILE A 39 -3.12 -4.19 4.47
N TYR A 40 -2.56 -4.09 3.28
CA TYR A 40 -2.29 -5.25 2.43
C TYR A 40 -1.01 -5.93 2.91
N GLY A 41 -1.02 -7.25 3.07
CA GLY A 41 0.18 -8.03 3.39
C GLY A 41 0.57 -8.93 2.23
N LEU A 42 1.79 -8.83 1.74
CA LEU A 42 2.38 -9.81 0.82
C LEU A 42 2.81 -11.02 1.64
N VAL A 43 2.26 -12.19 1.32
CA VAL A 43 2.52 -13.42 2.07
C VAL A 43 3.31 -14.39 1.22
N ASN A 44 4.30 -15.04 1.82
CA ASN A 44 5.08 -16.11 1.22
C ASN A 44 4.89 -17.42 2.01
N VAL A 45 4.66 -18.51 1.29
CA VAL A 45 4.64 -19.86 1.86
C VAL A 45 6.09 -20.33 2.06
N TYR A 46 6.56 -20.44 3.30
CA TYR A 46 7.96 -20.85 3.56
C TYR A 46 8.13 -22.37 3.72
N ARG A 47 7.02 -23.11 3.91
CA ARG A 47 6.94 -24.58 3.91
C ARG A 47 5.73 -25.04 3.10
N THR A 48 5.89 -26.08 2.29
CA THR A 48 4.78 -26.64 1.49
C THR A 48 3.62 -27.01 2.40
N THR A 49 2.42 -26.55 2.04
CA THR A 49 1.22 -26.77 2.84
C THR A 49 0.55 -28.11 2.50
N THR A 50 -0.26 -28.64 3.42
CA THR A 50 -0.92 -29.93 3.27
C THR A 50 -2.31 -29.76 2.65
N ALA A 51 -2.64 -30.58 1.65
CA ALA A 51 -3.98 -30.59 1.06
C ALA A 51 -5.00 -31.29 1.98
N ILE A 52 -6.23 -30.79 1.99
CA ILE A 52 -7.35 -31.35 2.76
C ILE A 52 -8.55 -31.54 1.83
N PRO A 53 -9.04 -32.77 1.64
CA PRO A 53 -10.23 -33.03 0.84
C PRO A 53 -11.48 -32.36 1.41
N ALA A 54 -12.43 -32.01 0.54
CA ALA A 54 -13.73 -31.54 0.98
C ALA A 54 -14.47 -32.64 1.75
N THR A 55 -15.22 -32.23 2.77
CA THR A 55 -16.19 -33.08 3.49
C THR A 55 -17.58 -32.45 3.36
N SER A 56 -18.63 -33.12 3.84
CA SER A 56 -19.99 -32.56 3.83
C SER A 56 -20.11 -31.22 4.56
N ASN A 57 -19.20 -30.94 5.51
CA ASN A 57 -19.24 -29.78 6.39
C ASN A 57 -18.01 -28.86 6.21
N SER A 58 -17.12 -29.12 5.26
CA SER A 58 -15.93 -28.29 5.05
C SER A 58 -15.46 -28.30 3.60
N PRO A 59 -15.18 -27.13 3.00
CA PRO A 59 -14.59 -27.05 1.67
C PRO A 59 -13.17 -27.61 1.62
N ALA A 60 -12.73 -28.01 0.43
CA ALA A 60 -11.37 -28.49 0.21
C ALA A 60 -10.35 -27.37 0.40
N ILE A 61 -9.19 -27.70 0.97
CA ILE A 61 -8.04 -26.79 1.11
C ILE A 61 -6.92 -27.32 0.21
N PRO A 62 -6.46 -26.56 -0.81
CA PRO A 62 -5.35 -26.97 -1.66
C PRO A 62 -4.02 -27.03 -0.89
N SER A 63 -3.08 -27.81 -1.45
CA SER A 63 -1.66 -27.69 -1.11
C SER A 63 -1.03 -26.56 -1.93
N TYR A 64 -0.19 -25.76 -1.29
CA TYR A 64 0.59 -24.68 -1.89
C TYR A 64 2.08 -25.02 -1.73
N PRO A 65 2.85 -25.06 -2.84
CA PRO A 65 4.29 -25.25 -2.77
C PRO A 65 4.99 -24.12 -1.99
N LYS A 66 6.12 -24.45 -1.35
CA LYS A 66 7.05 -23.44 -0.83
C LYS A 66 7.40 -22.42 -1.94
N GLY A 67 7.36 -21.14 -1.59
CA GLY A 67 7.59 -20.00 -2.50
C GLY A 67 6.32 -19.47 -3.16
N THR A 68 5.16 -20.09 -2.94
CA THR A 68 3.88 -19.52 -3.40
C THR A 68 3.64 -18.19 -2.70
N GLN A 69 3.35 -17.14 -3.47
CA GLN A 69 2.97 -15.84 -2.94
C GLN A 69 1.47 -15.61 -3.00
N THR A 70 0.91 -14.98 -1.98
CA THR A 70 -0.49 -14.57 -1.88
C THR A 70 -0.55 -13.15 -1.29
N LEU A 71 -1.73 -12.54 -1.34
CA LEU A 71 -2.01 -11.22 -0.77
C LEU A 71 -3.11 -11.39 0.27
N VAL A 72 -3.01 -10.69 1.39
CA VAL A 72 -4.06 -10.69 2.43
C VAL A 72 -4.40 -9.27 2.85
N ALA A 73 -5.58 -9.07 3.45
CA ALA A 73 -5.91 -7.85 4.17
C ALA A 73 -5.68 -8.06 5.68
N ILE A 74 -5.08 -7.06 6.31
CA ILE A 74 -4.77 -7.00 7.74
C ILE A 74 -5.55 -5.83 8.33
N ASP A 75 -6.27 -6.07 9.41
CA ASP A 75 -6.91 -5.02 10.20
C ASP A 75 -5.81 -4.21 10.94
N PRO A 76 -5.66 -2.90 10.66
CA PRO A 76 -4.61 -2.09 11.27
C PRO A 76 -4.76 -1.89 12.78
N SER A 77 -5.95 -2.13 13.34
CA SER A 77 -6.23 -1.92 14.77
C SER A 77 -5.99 -3.18 15.62
N THR A 78 -6.17 -4.36 15.02
CA THR A 78 -6.07 -5.64 15.74
C THR A 78 -4.93 -6.53 15.23
N GLY A 79 -4.41 -6.26 14.04
CA GLY A 79 -3.50 -7.16 13.33
C GLY A 79 -4.18 -8.46 12.85
N ASN A 80 -5.51 -8.55 12.92
CA ASN A 80 -6.21 -9.73 12.44
C ASN A 80 -6.19 -9.75 10.91
N ILE A 81 -5.90 -10.91 10.35
CA ILE A 81 -5.99 -11.11 8.91
C ILE A 81 -7.44 -11.45 8.54
N PHE A 82 -7.97 -10.87 7.47
CA PHE A 82 -9.30 -11.22 6.98
C PHE A 82 -9.39 -12.74 6.69
N GLY A 83 -10.36 -13.41 7.33
CA GLY A 83 -10.50 -14.88 7.31
C GLY A 83 -9.98 -15.60 8.56
N GLN A 84 -9.23 -14.93 9.44
CA GLN A 84 -8.78 -15.49 10.72
C GLN A 84 -9.96 -15.60 11.70
N GLY A 85 -10.20 -16.79 12.27
CA GLY A 85 -11.26 -17.04 13.25
C GLY A 85 -12.65 -17.37 12.68
N ASN A 86 -12.84 -17.29 11.36
CA ASN A 86 -14.07 -17.75 10.71
C ASN A 86 -13.91 -19.18 10.19
N THR A 87 -14.42 -20.17 10.93
CA THR A 87 -14.36 -21.60 10.55
C THR A 87 -15.17 -21.94 9.28
N SER A 88 -15.99 -21.00 8.79
CA SER A 88 -16.87 -21.17 7.63
C SER A 88 -16.27 -20.62 6.33
N LEU A 89 -15.16 -19.87 6.41
CA LEU A 89 -14.35 -19.52 5.25
C LEU A 89 -13.13 -20.44 5.27
N PRO A 90 -12.94 -21.33 4.28
CA PRO A 90 -11.67 -22.04 4.18
C PRO A 90 -10.54 -21.02 4.10
N PRO A 91 -9.35 -21.31 4.65
CA PRO A 91 -8.13 -20.58 4.35
C PRO A 91 -7.70 -20.88 2.91
N PHE A 92 -8.56 -20.55 1.94
CA PHE A 92 -8.17 -20.55 0.55
C PHE A 92 -7.23 -19.36 0.39
N LEU A 93 -5.93 -19.63 0.32
CA LEU A 93 -4.94 -18.65 -0.11
C LEU A 93 -4.97 -18.60 -1.63
N GLY A 94 -5.67 -17.63 -2.20
CA GLY A 94 -5.57 -17.38 -3.64
C GLY A 94 -4.13 -16.98 -3.97
N PRO A 95 -3.39 -17.71 -4.82
CA PRO A 95 -2.05 -17.26 -5.20
C PRO A 95 -2.14 -15.95 -5.98
N ILE A 96 -1.05 -15.16 -5.95
CA ILE A 96 -0.91 -14.05 -6.89
C ILE A 96 -0.66 -14.65 -8.27
N SER A 97 -1.57 -14.37 -9.19
CA SER A 97 -1.53 -14.90 -10.56
C SER A 97 -0.85 -13.92 -11.52
N SER A 98 -0.42 -14.43 -12.67
CA SER A 98 0.11 -13.63 -13.80
C SER A 98 1.40 -12.86 -13.50
N ILE A 99 2.18 -13.30 -12.50
CA ILE A 99 3.59 -12.87 -12.36
C ILE A 99 4.40 -13.55 -13.46
N THR A 100 5.28 -12.80 -14.12
CA THR A 100 6.17 -13.32 -15.16
C THR A 100 7.04 -14.45 -14.61
N SER A 101 7.23 -15.52 -15.37
CA SER A 101 8.05 -16.66 -14.97
C SER A 101 9.47 -16.22 -14.55
N GLY A 102 9.99 -16.78 -13.45
CA GLY A 102 11.28 -16.43 -12.87
C GLY A 102 11.26 -15.22 -11.93
N GLN A 103 10.20 -14.40 -11.95
CA GLN A 103 10.02 -13.28 -11.04
C GLN A 103 9.32 -13.73 -9.76
N ILE A 104 9.68 -13.12 -8.64
CA ILE A 104 8.89 -13.13 -7.41
C ILE A 104 8.69 -11.69 -6.95
N LEU A 105 7.59 -11.39 -6.29
CA LEU A 105 7.39 -10.07 -5.69
C LEU A 105 8.33 -9.90 -4.49
N VAL A 106 8.93 -8.72 -4.39
CA VAL A 106 9.91 -8.38 -3.35
C VAL A 106 9.55 -7.12 -2.57
N GLY A 107 8.52 -6.40 -3.01
CA GLY A 107 7.85 -5.38 -2.21
C GLY A 107 6.55 -4.94 -2.86
N ILE A 108 5.66 -4.38 -2.06
CA ILE A 108 4.36 -3.85 -2.49
C ILE A 108 4.12 -2.48 -1.89
N ASP A 109 3.38 -1.63 -2.58
CA ASP A 109 2.94 -0.34 -2.02
C ASP A 109 1.71 0.18 -2.79
N VAL A 110 0.88 1.00 -2.13
CA VAL A 110 -0.30 1.66 -2.68
C VAL A 110 0.07 3.05 -3.17
N ARG A 111 -0.07 3.26 -4.48
CA ARG A 111 0.17 4.56 -5.10
C ARG A 111 -0.84 5.61 -4.61
N PRO A 112 -0.42 6.70 -3.92
CA PRO A 112 -1.35 7.66 -3.33
C PRO A 112 -2.20 8.44 -4.34
N SER A 113 -1.69 8.67 -5.54
CA SER A 113 -2.39 9.44 -6.58
C SER A 113 -3.55 8.69 -7.26
N ASN A 114 -3.68 7.38 -7.06
CA ASN A 114 -4.82 6.63 -7.61
C ASN A 114 -5.33 5.48 -6.74
N GLY A 115 -4.71 5.22 -5.59
CA GLY A 115 -5.07 4.15 -4.65
C GLY A 115 -4.85 2.74 -5.18
N ALA A 116 -4.12 2.57 -6.29
CA ALA A 116 -3.83 1.24 -6.83
C ALA A 116 -2.62 0.61 -6.12
N LEU A 117 -2.73 -0.68 -5.81
CA LEU A 117 -1.63 -1.49 -5.29
C LEU A 117 -0.65 -1.85 -6.41
N TYR A 118 0.64 -1.71 -6.15
CA TYR A 118 1.72 -2.15 -7.02
C TYR A 118 2.59 -3.18 -6.31
N GLY A 119 3.35 -3.93 -7.09
CA GLY A 119 4.41 -4.78 -6.57
C GLY A 119 5.63 -4.78 -7.49
N LEU A 120 6.80 -4.89 -6.90
CA LEU A 120 8.06 -5.06 -7.62
C LEU A 120 8.38 -6.54 -7.76
N GLY A 121 8.35 -7.06 -8.99
CA GLY A 121 8.93 -8.36 -9.29
C GLY A 121 10.44 -8.27 -9.45
N TYR A 122 11.14 -9.27 -8.95
CA TYR A 122 12.59 -9.40 -9.10
C TYR A 122 13.02 -10.87 -9.27
N ASP A 123 13.78 -11.14 -10.32
CA ASP A 123 14.49 -12.39 -10.54
C ASP A 123 15.91 -12.28 -9.99
N THR A 124 16.24 -13.08 -8.99
CA THR A 124 17.56 -13.08 -8.33
C THR A 124 18.69 -13.66 -9.16
N LEU A 125 18.38 -14.44 -10.19
CA LEU A 125 19.37 -15.07 -11.05
C LEU A 125 19.83 -14.11 -12.14
N THR A 126 18.91 -13.30 -12.65
CA THR A 126 19.16 -12.40 -13.79
C THR A 126 19.17 -10.92 -13.43
N SER A 127 18.75 -10.56 -12.20
CA SER A 127 18.45 -9.18 -11.79
C SER A 127 17.40 -8.49 -12.65
N ALA A 128 16.62 -9.25 -13.42
CA ALA A 128 15.48 -8.71 -14.14
C ALA A 128 14.41 -8.26 -13.15
N THR A 129 13.91 -7.06 -13.34
CA THR A 129 12.92 -6.37 -12.52
C THR A 129 11.72 -6.03 -13.38
N GLN A 130 10.52 -6.24 -12.85
CA GLN A 130 9.26 -5.89 -13.50
C GLN A 130 8.33 -5.22 -12.49
N LEU A 131 7.84 -4.03 -12.82
CA LEU A 131 6.77 -3.41 -12.05
C LEU A 131 5.44 -4.06 -12.42
N TYR A 132 4.62 -4.36 -11.41
CA TYR A 132 3.26 -4.87 -11.59
C TYR A 132 2.27 -3.96 -10.91
N ARG A 133 1.10 -3.79 -11.54
CA ARG A 133 -0.12 -3.37 -10.85
C ARG A 133 -0.84 -4.63 -10.35
N LEU A 134 -1.17 -4.66 -9.07
CA LEU A 134 -1.86 -5.76 -8.43
C LEU A 134 -3.33 -5.41 -8.26
N THR A 135 -4.21 -6.31 -8.71
CA THR A 135 -5.65 -6.22 -8.46
C THR A 135 -6.01 -7.25 -7.40
N PRO A 136 -6.27 -6.83 -6.14
CA PRO A 136 -6.65 -7.74 -5.07
C PRO A 136 -7.96 -8.47 -5.40
N LEU A 137 -8.09 -9.70 -4.92
CA LEU A 137 -9.30 -10.49 -5.10
C LEU A 137 -10.29 -10.25 -3.95
N TYR A 138 -11.54 -9.98 -4.32
CA TYR A 138 -12.65 -9.75 -3.39
C TYR A 138 -13.76 -10.78 -3.62
N VAL A 139 -14.54 -11.08 -2.59
CA VAL A 139 -15.76 -11.87 -2.73
C VAL A 139 -16.94 -10.93 -2.89
N SER A 140 -17.80 -11.22 -3.87
CA SER A 140 -19.01 -10.42 -4.11
C SER A 140 -19.82 -10.24 -2.82
N GLY A 141 -20.10 -8.99 -2.46
CA GLY A 141 -20.82 -8.63 -1.22
C GLY A 141 -19.91 -8.36 -0.01
N TYR A 142 -18.59 -8.61 -0.12
CA TYR A 142 -17.60 -8.28 0.90
C TYR A 142 -16.53 -7.34 0.30
N PRO A 143 -16.49 -6.07 0.72
CA PRO A 143 -15.55 -5.09 0.15
C PRO A 143 -14.11 -5.27 0.65
N THR A 144 -13.83 -6.27 1.49
CA THR A 144 -12.51 -6.58 2.01
C THR A 144 -11.84 -7.66 1.17
N VAL A 145 -10.53 -7.52 0.92
CA VAL A 145 -9.74 -8.54 0.21
C VAL A 145 -9.87 -9.86 0.93
N VAL A 146 -10.13 -10.93 0.18
CA VAL A 146 -10.18 -12.28 0.76
C VAL A 146 -8.79 -12.87 0.80
N SER A 147 -8.22 -13.14 -0.36
CA SER A 147 -6.83 -13.53 -0.51
C SER A 147 -6.44 -13.55 -1.99
N GLY A 148 -5.18 -13.24 -2.28
CA GLY A 148 -4.63 -13.26 -3.63
C GLY A 148 -4.88 -12.00 -4.43
N ALA A 149 -4.25 -11.99 -5.60
CA ALA A 149 -4.30 -10.89 -6.56
C ALA A 149 -4.09 -11.41 -7.98
N SER A 150 -4.44 -10.60 -8.96
CA SER A 150 -3.95 -10.72 -10.33
C SER A 150 -2.94 -9.63 -10.62
N ALA A 151 -1.79 -10.00 -11.17
CA ALA A 151 -0.74 -9.07 -11.55
C ALA A 151 -0.86 -8.68 -13.02
N THR A 152 -0.65 -7.40 -13.32
CA THR A 152 -0.53 -6.88 -14.68
C THR A 152 0.78 -6.12 -14.80
N ALA A 153 1.65 -6.53 -15.73
CA ALA A 153 2.93 -5.88 -15.96
C ALA A 153 2.73 -4.42 -16.38
N VAL A 154 3.55 -3.53 -15.84
CA VAL A 154 3.60 -2.12 -16.19
C VAL A 154 4.88 -1.87 -16.96
N GLY A 155 4.77 -1.57 -18.25
CA GLY A 155 5.92 -1.41 -19.14
C GLY A 155 6.71 -2.69 -19.36
N ASN A 156 7.97 -2.52 -19.78
CA ASN A 156 8.89 -3.62 -20.05
C ASN A 156 9.77 -3.92 -18.82
N ALA A 157 10.16 -5.17 -18.66
CA ALA A 157 11.18 -5.55 -17.70
C ALA A 157 12.54 -4.89 -18.03
N PHE A 158 13.30 -4.60 -17.00
CA PHE A 158 14.63 -3.99 -17.08
C PHE A 158 15.52 -4.57 -15.97
N MET A 159 16.82 -4.28 -15.96
CA MET A 159 17.72 -4.81 -14.93
C MET A 159 17.95 -3.77 -13.82
N LEU A 160 17.76 -4.18 -12.56
CA LEU A 160 18.26 -3.44 -11.40
C LEU A 160 19.20 -4.31 -10.58
N PRO A 161 20.46 -3.91 -10.38
CA PRO A 161 21.37 -4.64 -9.51
C PRO A 161 21.07 -4.30 -8.05
N LEU A 162 19.98 -4.88 -7.52
CA LEU A 162 19.57 -4.73 -6.12
C LEU A 162 20.43 -5.58 -5.17
N GLY A 163 21.30 -6.43 -5.71
CA GLY A 163 22.02 -7.40 -4.89
C GLY A 163 21.06 -8.45 -4.34
N ASN A 164 21.59 -9.37 -3.55
CA ASN A 164 20.92 -10.56 -3.03
C ASN A 164 20.69 -11.68 -4.07
N SER A 165 21.39 -12.79 -3.87
CA SER A 165 21.28 -14.03 -4.65
C SER A 165 20.39 -15.09 -3.97
N SER A 166 19.73 -14.76 -2.85
CA SER A 166 18.82 -15.68 -2.17
C SER A 166 17.56 -15.90 -3.01
N PRO A 167 17.24 -17.14 -3.40
CA PRO A 167 16.02 -17.43 -4.14
C PRO A 167 14.75 -17.31 -3.27
N ALA A 168 14.88 -17.18 -1.95
CA ALA A 168 13.74 -16.99 -1.04
C ALA A 168 13.30 -15.52 -0.98
N ALA A 169 11.99 -15.26 -1.10
CA ALA A 169 11.42 -13.91 -0.95
C ALA A 169 11.66 -13.31 0.45
N THR A 170 11.62 -14.16 1.47
CA THR A 170 11.81 -13.88 2.90
C THR A 170 13.27 -13.56 3.28
N SER A 171 14.06 -13.02 2.36
CA SER A 171 15.44 -12.61 2.64
C SER A 171 15.82 -11.38 1.81
N LYS A 172 14.89 -10.84 1.03
CA LYS A 172 15.12 -9.81 0.05
C LYS A 172 14.91 -8.44 0.68
N ARG A 173 15.97 -7.95 1.31
CA ARG A 173 16.10 -6.59 1.84
C ARG A 173 16.07 -5.55 0.71
N ILE A 174 14.89 -5.33 0.14
CA ILE A 174 14.64 -4.43 -0.97
C ILE A 174 13.46 -3.56 -0.55
N GLY A 175 13.72 -2.28 -0.33
CA GLY A 175 12.66 -1.32 -0.01
C GLY A 175 11.99 -0.83 -1.28
N PHE A 176 10.66 -0.72 -1.26
CA PHE A 176 9.83 -0.29 -2.38
C PHE A 176 8.71 0.59 -1.87
N ASP A 177 8.68 1.87 -2.24
CA ASP A 177 7.67 2.79 -1.71
C ASP A 177 7.39 3.97 -2.65
N PHE A 178 6.15 4.43 -2.71
CA PHE A 178 5.76 5.59 -3.49
C PHE A 178 6.10 6.87 -2.75
N ASN A 179 6.75 7.81 -3.44
CA ASN A 179 6.79 9.19 -2.98
C ASN A 179 5.47 9.91 -3.36
N PRO A 180 4.62 10.28 -2.39
CA PRO A 180 3.32 10.91 -2.69
C PRO A 180 3.42 12.27 -3.41
N ALA A 181 4.49 13.04 -3.18
CA ALA A 181 4.66 14.38 -3.75
C ALA A 181 5.30 14.37 -5.15
N ALA A 182 6.23 13.45 -5.39
CA ALA A 182 6.89 13.30 -6.69
C ALA A 182 6.12 12.35 -7.63
N ASP A 183 5.23 11.52 -7.08
CA ASP A 183 4.51 10.46 -7.81
C ASP A 183 5.49 9.52 -8.55
N LEU A 184 6.58 9.18 -7.87
CA LEU A 184 7.62 8.24 -8.30
C LEU A 184 7.79 7.15 -7.25
N ILE A 185 8.30 6.01 -7.66
CA ILE A 185 8.61 4.91 -6.75
C ILE A 185 10.09 5.00 -6.37
N ARG A 186 10.40 4.91 -5.08
CA ARG A 186 11.75 4.68 -4.57
C ARG A 186 11.98 3.18 -4.47
N VAL A 187 13.13 2.73 -4.96
CA VAL A 187 13.61 1.35 -4.75
C VAL A 187 15.01 1.40 -4.18
N VAL A 188 15.19 0.80 -3.00
CA VAL A 188 16.50 0.69 -2.35
C VAL A 188 16.82 -0.77 -2.05
N SER A 189 18.07 -1.05 -1.70
CA SER A 189 18.41 -2.38 -1.18
C SER A 189 19.63 -2.34 -0.27
N ALA A 190 19.80 -3.39 0.53
CA ALA A 190 20.89 -3.57 1.48
C ALA A 190 22.28 -3.66 0.82
N ASN A 191 22.37 -3.65 -0.51
CA ASN A 191 23.63 -3.42 -1.21
C ASN A 191 23.94 -1.92 -1.42
N GLY A 192 23.20 -1.01 -0.79
CA GLY A 192 23.33 0.45 -0.87
C GLY A 192 22.78 1.07 -2.16
N SER A 193 22.03 0.31 -2.97
CA SER A 193 21.38 0.83 -4.17
C SER A 193 20.26 1.81 -3.85
N ASN A 194 20.06 2.78 -4.74
CA ASN A 194 19.06 3.81 -4.61
C ASN A 194 18.53 4.20 -6.00
N TYR A 195 17.30 3.81 -6.33
CA TYR A 195 16.70 4.00 -7.64
C TYR A 195 15.36 4.73 -7.53
N ARG A 196 14.97 5.38 -8.63
CA ARG A 196 13.62 5.89 -8.83
C ARG A 196 12.99 5.31 -10.08
N LEU A 197 11.75 4.83 -9.97
CA LEU A 197 10.97 4.29 -11.10
C LEU A 197 9.76 5.16 -11.39
N ASN A 198 9.35 5.17 -12.66
CA ASN A 198 8.14 5.83 -13.11
C ASN A 198 6.96 4.85 -13.04
N PRO A 199 5.93 5.11 -12.23
CA PRO A 199 4.84 4.15 -12.02
C PRO A 199 3.91 3.97 -13.23
N ASN A 200 3.89 4.91 -14.17
CA ASN A 200 3.05 4.83 -15.36
C ASN A 200 3.71 3.99 -16.48
N THR A 201 5.04 3.97 -16.52
CA THR A 201 5.80 3.29 -17.59
C THR A 201 6.60 2.10 -17.10
N GLY A 202 6.71 1.90 -15.79
CA GLY A 202 7.55 0.87 -15.18
C GLY A 202 9.04 1.05 -15.43
N SER A 203 9.47 2.17 -16.00
CA SER A 203 10.85 2.41 -16.41
C SER A 203 11.68 3.08 -15.30
N LEU A 204 13.00 2.86 -15.36
CA LEU A 204 13.97 3.56 -14.52
C LEU A 204 14.00 5.05 -14.87
N VAL A 205 13.74 5.89 -13.87
CA VAL A 205 13.90 7.35 -13.96
C VAL A 205 15.35 7.73 -13.67
N SER A 206 15.92 7.19 -12.59
CA SER A 206 17.28 7.53 -12.16
C SER A 206 17.88 6.42 -11.29
N ALA A 207 19.18 6.20 -11.48
CA ALA A 207 20.05 5.59 -10.48
C ALA A 207 20.68 6.73 -9.68
N ASP A 208 20.18 6.93 -8.47
CA ASP A 208 20.60 8.01 -7.58
C ASP A 208 21.88 7.64 -6.83
N THR A 209 22.40 8.59 -6.03
CA THR A 209 23.59 8.35 -5.22
C THR A 209 23.32 7.23 -4.22
N ARG A 210 24.32 6.35 -4.06
CA ARG A 210 24.26 5.20 -3.15
C ARG A 210 23.98 5.63 -1.72
N LEU A 211 23.25 4.81 -0.99
CA LEU A 211 22.92 5.05 0.41
C LEU A 211 24.18 5.13 1.26
N ASN A 212 24.30 6.20 2.04
CA ASN A 212 25.46 6.47 2.88
C ASN A 212 25.05 7.20 4.16
N TYR A 213 25.53 6.73 5.30
CA TYR A 213 25.36 7.41 6.57
C TYR A 213 26.16 8.70 6.63
N VAL A 214 25.51 9.78 7.06
CA VAL A 214 26.13 11.07 7.37
C VAL A 214 25.66 11.52 8.76
N ASN A 215 26.55 12.17 9.50
CA ASN A 215 26.33 12.69 10.85
C ASN A 215 26.15 11.64 11.99
N THR A 216 27.18 11.57 12.86
CA THR A 216 27.13 11.32 14.32
C THR A 216 26.70 9.94 14.89
N PRO A 217 27.02 9.66 16.18
CA PRO A 217 26.62 8.44 16.88
C PRO A 217 25.13 8.14 16.78
N VAL A 218 24.80 6.84 16.73
CA VAL A 218 23.41 6.38 16.72
C VAL A 218 22.73 6.78 18.03
N ALA A 219 21.57 7.43 17.93
CA ALA A 219 20.79 7.83 19.09
C ALA A 219 20.07 6.63 19.72
N THR A 220 20.06 6.55 21.05
CA THR A 220 19.36 5.51 21.84
C THR A 220 18.35 6.16 22.79
N PRO A 221 17.21 6.67 22.29
CA PRO A 221 16.27 7.48 23.09
C PRO A 221 15.54 6.68 24.18
N VAL A 222 15.51 5.34 24.09
CA VAL A 222 14.89 4.46 25.08
C VAL A 222 15.97 3.76 25.90
N ALA A 223 16.19 4.20 27.14
CA ALA A 223 17.31 3.79 28.00
C ALA A 223 17.18 2.36 28.58
N THR A 224 16.02 1.72 28.50
CA THR A 224 15.78 0.35 28.98
C THR A 224 16.31 -0.74 28.04
N VAL A 225 16.98 -0.36 26.95
CA VAL A 225 17.65 -1.29 26.02
C VAL A 225 18.93 -1.84 26.68
N THR A 226 18.82 -2.89 27.50
CA THR A 226 19.94 -3.78 27.85
C THR A 226 20.28 -4.73 26.70
N GLY A 227 20.95 -4.20 25.67
CA GLY A 227 21.50 -4.96 24.54
C GLY A 227 22.70 -4.22 23.93
N PRO A 228 23.47 -4.82 23.01
CA PRO A 228 24.58 -4.14 22.35
C PRO A 228 24.03 -3.14 21.33
N ALA A 229 23.36 -2.08 21.79
CA ALA A 229 23.08 -0.92 20.96
C ALA A 229 24.45 -0.35 20.57
N SER A 230 24.82 -0.57 19.31
CA SER A 230 26.02 0.05 18.78
C SER A 230 25.72 1.54 18.66
N ASN A 231 26.28 2.32 19.59
CA ASN A 231 26.37 3.77 19.41
C ASN A 231 27.43 4.13 18.36
N ALA A 232 28.21 3.14 17.87
CA ALA A 232 29.16 3.34 16.80
C ALA A 232 28.45 3.48 15.45
N PRO A 233 28.94 4.37 14.56
CA PRO A 233 28.37 4.55 13.23
C PRO A 233 28.35 3.24 12.45
N ALA A 234 27.24 2.99 11.75
CA ALA A 234 27.13 1.88 10.81
C ALA A 234 28.25 1.94 9.77
N THR A 235 28.91 0.81 9.50
CA THR A 235 30.05 0.74 8.57
C THR A 235 29.61 0.39 7.14
N GLY A 236 28.32 0.11 6.94
CA GLY A 236 27.66 -0.10 5.66
C GLY A 236 26.18 0.23 5.79
N THR A 237 25.47 0.31 4.66
CA THR A 237 24.02 0.52 4.64
C THR A 237 23.32 -0.79 4.36
N GLY A 238 22.54 -1.28 5.32
CA GLY A 238 21.73 -2.47 5.23
C GLY A 238 20.26 -2.21 5.05
N ILE A 239 19.93 -1.11 4.37
CA ILE A 239 18.55 -0.65 4.21
C ILE A 239 17.74 -1.66 3.41
N GLY A 240 16.75 -2.27 4.05
CA GLY A 240 15.87 -3.26 3.43
C GLY A 240 14.44 -2.80 3.27
N SER A 241 14.04 -1.73 3.95
CA SER A 241 12.70 -1.15 3.88
C SER A 241 12.77 0.38 3.93
N VAL A 242 11.84 1.02 3.24
CA VAL A 242 11.69 2.48 3.17
C VAL A 242 10.23 2.87 3.18
N ALA A 243 9.89 4.03 3.73
CA ALA A 243 8.54 4.58 3.66
C ALA A 243 8.54 6.11 3.66
N TYR A 244 7.68 6.70 2.83
CA TYR A 244 7.42 8.12 2.73
C TYR A 244 6.23 8.53 3.61
N THR A 245 6.37 9.66 4.29
CA THR A 245 5.23 10.30 4.97
C THR A 245 4.25 10.93 3.98
N ASN A 246 3.07 11.28 4.49
CA ASN A 246 1.98 11.94 3.78
C ASN A 246 1.48 11.11 2.59
N SER A 247 1.30 9.80 2.79
CA SER A 247 0.71 8.85 1.83
C SER A 247 -0.78 9.14 1.59
N ARG A 248 -1.03 10.26 0.93
CA ARG A 248 -2.35 10.77 0.57
C ARG A 248 -2.33 11.40 -0.82
N PHE A 249 -3.52 11.50 -1.39
CA PHE A 249 -3.73 12.19 -2.66
C PHE A 249 -3.25 13.65 -2.59
N GLU A 250 -2.55 14.11 -3.64
CA GLU A 250 -2.03 15.49 -3.78
C GLU A 250 -1.16 15.97 -2.60
N SER A 251 -0.31 15.09 -2.07
CA SER A 251 0.68 15.50 -1.06
C SER A 251 1.65 16.55 -1.61
N ALA A 252 1.92 17.59 -0.83
CA ALA A 252 2.85 18.67 -1.21
C ALA A 252 4.28 18.45 -0.69
N SER A 253 4.46 17.57 0.29
CA SER A 253 5.76 17.31 0.92
C SER A 253 5.81 15.92 1.53
N THR A 254 7.01 15.36 1.63
CA THR A 254 7.25 13.99 2.09
C THR A 254 8.57 13.94 2.83
N VAL A 255 8.67 13.09 3.85
CA VAL A 255 9.92 12.69 4.50
C VAL A 255 10.14 11.22 4.21
N LEU A 256 11.35 10.83 3.81
CA LEU A 256 11.71 9.44 3.59
C LEU A 256 12.37 8.86 4.83
N TYR A 257 11.86 7.74 5.30
CA TYR A 257 12.45 6.93 6.35
C TYR A 257 13.05 5.66 5.77
N ASP A 258 14.22 5.29 6.29
CA ASP A 258 15.00 4.13 5.86
C ASP A 258 15.28 3.25 7.07
N TYR A 259 14.98 1.95 6.95
CA TYR A 259 15.21 0.98 8.01
C TYR A 259 16.37 0.05 7.67
N ASP A 260 17.42 0.10 8.48
CA ASP A 260 18.56 -0.81 8.38
C ASP A 260 18.26 -2.14 9.05
N GLU A 261 18.24 -3.20 8.25
CA GLU A 261 17.92 -4.57 8.67
C GLU A 261 19.16 -5.44 8.91
N LEU A 262 20.37 -4.93 8.65
CA LEU A 262 21.64 -5.61 8.92
C LEU A 262 22.29 -5.09 10.21
N ASP A 263 22.27 -3.77 10.41
CA ASP A 263 22.89 -3.09 11.55
C ASP A 263 21.90 -2.88 12.69
N ARG A 264 21.27 -3.98 13.12
CA ARG A 264 20.56 -4.07 14.42
C ARG A 264 19.30 -3.22 14.56
N GLY A 265 18.76 -2.69 13.47
CA GLY A 265 17.54 -1.88 13.45
C GLY A 265 17.83 -0.42 13.68
N ILE A 266 18.26 0.26 12.64
CA ILE A 266 18.47 1.70 12.66
C ILE A 266 17.44 2.33 11.74
N LEU A 267 16.60 3.20 12.30
CA LEU A 267 15.72 4.06 11.54
C LEU A 267 16.46 5.37 11.25
N SER A 268 16.52 5.77 9.98
CA SER A 268 17.16 7.01 9.55
C SER A 268 16.22 7.82 8.67
N ILE A 269 16.50 9.11 8.53
CA ILE A 269 15.85 9.97 7.54
C ILE A 269 16.79 10.10 6.35
N GLN A 270 16.33 9.77 5.15
CA GLN A 270 17.11 9.98 3.93
C GLN A 270 16.84 11.38 3.36
N SER A 271 17.77 12.30 3.59
CA SER A 271 17.61 13.71 3.20
C SER A 271 18.94 14.36 2.80
N PRO A 272 19.06 14.84 1.55
CA PRO A 272 18.12 14.67 0.44
C PRO A 272 18.02 13.22 -0.07
N PRO A 273 16.82 12.72 -0.46
CA PRO A 273 16.66 11.34 -0.96
C PRO A 273 17.56 10.99 -2.15
N ASN A 274 17.70 11.89 -3.12
CA ASN A 274 18.47 11.60 -4.34
C ASN A 274 20.00 11.60 -4.10
N GLU A 275 20.44 12.15 -2.98
CA GLU A 275 21.85 12.13 -2.54
C GLU A 275 22.17 10.89 -1.68
N GLY A 276 21.17 10.08 -1.34
CA GLY A 276 21.39 8.84 -0.58
C GLY A 276 21.81 9.08 0.87
N LEU A 277 21.66 10.30 1.40
CA LEU A 277 22.21 10.68 2.70
C LEU A 277 21.29 10.24 3.83
N LEU A 278 21.71 9.24 4.60
CA LEU A 278 21.03 8.76 5.80
C LEU A 278 21.45 9.61 6.99
N THR A 279 20.49 10.32 7.57
CA THR A 279 20.68 11.29 8.67
C THR A 279 19.88 10.86 9.90
N SER A 280 20.26 11.39 11.07
CA SER A 280 19.54 11.20 12.33
C SER A 280 19.26 9.72 12.67
N PRO A 281 20.29 8.84 12.67
CA PRO A 281 20.09 7.42 12.94
C PRO A 281 19.61 7.17 14.37
N ILE A 282 18.52 6.41 14.51
CA ILE A 282 17.92 6.04 15.80
C ILE A 282 17.89 4.52 15.92
N ALA A 283 18.50 3.98 16.97
CA ALA A 283 18.48 2.55 17.25
C ALA A 283 17.07 2.09 17.67
N ALA A 284 16.68 0.91 17.20
CA ALA A 284 15.39 0.30 17.44
C ALA A 284 15.20 -0.08 18.91
N SER A 285 13.94 -0.02 19.34
CA SER A 285 13.48 -0.58 20.60
C SER A 285 12.19 -1.38 20.35
N PHE A 286 12.25 -2.70 20.49
CA PHE A 286 11.07 -3.56 20.41
C PHE A 286 11.13 -4.69 21.44
N PHE A 287 9.97 -5.30 21.73
CA PHE A 287 9.80 -6.41 22.67
C PHE A 287 9.15 -7.62 21.97
N ILE A 288 9.66 -8.83 22.22
CA ILE A 288 8.96 -10.09 21.92
C ILE A 288 8.69 -10.79 23.26
N ALA A 289 7.41 -11.01 23.61
CA ALA A 289 7.05 -11.72 24.83
C ALA A 289 7.36 -13.24 24.69
N ASN A 290 7.97 -13.84 25.73
CA ASN A 290 8.12 -15.30 25.96
C ASN A 290 9.20 -16.10 25.19
N SER A 291 10.38 -15.53 24.88
CA SER A 291 11.51 -16.36 24.42
C SER A 291 12.26 -17.01 25.61
N SER A 292 12.38 -18.34 25.60
CA SER A 292 13.11 -19.13 26.62
C SER A 292 14.64 -19.05 26.51
N SER A 293 15.16 -18.22 25.61
CA SER A 293 16.58 -18.16 25.25
C SER A 293 17.40 -17.12 26.02
N GLY A 294 16.86 -16.51 27.08
CA GLY A 294 17.61 -15.57 27.91
C GLY A 294 18.03 -14.29 27.18
N GLN A 295 17.35 -13.98 26.08
CA GLN A 295 17.54 -12.75 25.35
C GLN A 295 16.58 -11.68 25.90
N GLY A 296 17.08 -10.83 26.82
CA GLY A 296 16.56 -9.49 27.19
C GLY A 296 16.33 -8.53 26.00
N PRO A 297 16.31 -7.20 26.14
CA PRO A 297 15.78 -6.29 25.12
C PRO A 297 16.67 -6.16 23.88
N TYR A 298 16.45 -6.98 22.85
CA TYR A 298 17.20 -6.94 21.58
C TYR A 298 16.40 -6.24 20.48
N ILE A 299 16.98 -5.20 19.88
CA ILE A 299 17.58 -5.18 18.53
C ILE A 299 17.19 -6.34 17.62
N ILE A 300 16.89 -6.05 16.34
CA ILE A 300 16.34 -6.99 15.36
C ILE A 300 16.96 -8.37 15.57
N THR A 301 16.14 -9.34 15.98
CA THR A 301 16.55 -10.67 16.45
C THR A 301 17.63 -11.26 15.53
N PRO A 302 18.55 -12.10 16.02
CA PRO A 302 19.51 -12.81 15.14
C PRO A 302 18.83 -13.76 14.13
N LYS A 303 17.48 -13.79 14.10
CA LYS A 303 16.61 -14.66 13.33
C LYS A 303 15.55 -13.86 12.57
N LEU A 304 15.78 -12.57 12.30
CA LEU A 304 14.90 -11.81 11.41
C LEU A 304 14.83 -12.48 10.05
N VAL A 305 13.60 -12.74 9.62
CA VAL A 305 13.31 -13.31 8.31
C VAL A 305 12.92 -12.18 7.35
N ALA A 306 11.99 -11.32 7.76
CA ALA A 306 11.57 -10.16 6.98
C ALA A 306 11.18 -9.02 7.93
N LEU A 307 11.39 -7.79 7.48
CA LEU A 307 10.96 -6.57 8.14
C LEU A 307 10.46 -5.62 7.07
N ASP A 308 9.44 -4.84 7.40
CA ASP A 308 8.99 -3.77 6.53
C ASP A 308 8.33 -2.65 7.35
N ILE A 309 8.34 -1.43 6.83
CA ILE A 309 7.66 -0.27 7.40
C ILE A 309 6.80 0.39 6.33
N ASP A 310 5.64 0.89 6.72
CA ASP A 310 4.80 1.67 5.81
C ASP A 310 3.93 2.68 6.59
N PHE A 311 3.57 3.78 5.91
CA PHE A 311 2.95 4.96 6.48
C PHE A 311 1.55 5.15 5.91
N PHE A 312 0.60 5.25 6.82
CA PHE A 312 -0.76 5.67 6.52
C PHE A 312 -0.97 7.13 6.90
N TYR A 313 -1.62 7.91 6.03
CA TYR A 313 -2.04 9.26 6.39
C TYR A 313 -3.53 9.31 6.79
N SER A 314 -3.81 9.66 8.04
CA SER A 314 -5.17 9.87 8.54
C SER A 314 -5.61 11.31 8.26
N ASN A 315 -6.58 11.53 7.35
CA ASN A 315 -7.06 12.91 7.10
C ASN A 315 -7.88 13.45 8.27
N SER A 316 -8.57 12.59 9.02
CA SER A 316 -9.37 12.99 10.18
C SER A 316 -8.52 13.52 11.33
N ASN A 317 -7.33 12.95 11.53
CA ASN A 317 -6.39 13.36 12.57
C ASN A 317 -5.25 14.24 12.04
N ASN A 318 -5.14 14.40 10.71
CA ASN A 318 -4.12 15.16 10.01
C ASN A 318 -2.69 14.74 10.44
N LEU A 319 -2.44 13.44 10.49
CA LEU A 319 -1.17 12.86 10.95
C LEU A 319 -0.84 11.55 10.22
N ASP A 320 0.46 11.26 10.15
CA ASP A 320 0.99 9.97 9.71
C ASP A 320 0.94 8.94 10.85
N VAL A 321 0.53 7.73 10.51
CA VAL A 321 0.60 6.53 11.35
C VAL A 321 1.58 5.57 10.67
N ALA A 322 2.70 5.31 11.34
CA ALA A 322 3.68 4.36 10.85
C ALA A 322 3.40 2.96 11.41
N TYR A 323 3.47 1.96 10.53
CA TYR A 323 3.41 0.55 10.86
C TYR A 323 4.77 -0.09 10.66
N LEU A 324 5.02 -1.16 11.42
CA LEU A 324 6.17 -2.02 11.24
C LEU A 324 5.70 -3.47 11.23
N LEU A 325 6.12 -4.20 10.21
CA LEU A 325 6.01 -5.64 10.09
C LEU A 325 7.32 -6.28 10.52
N GLU A 326 7.25 -7.38 11.25
CA GLU A 326 8.39 -8.22 11.57
C GLU A 326 8.03 -9.70 11.44
N VAL A 327 8.96 -10.47 10.88
CA VAL A 327 8.90 -11.93 10.86
C VAL A 327 10.09 -12.50 11.61
N THR A 328 9.82 -13.17 12.72
CA THR A 328 10.84 -13.88 13.47
C THR A 328 10.91 -15.33 13.04
N GLY A 329 12.08 -15.76 12.56
CA GLY A 329 12.37 -17.14 12.22
C GLY A 329 12.79 -18.00 13.41
N ASP A 330 12.98 -19.30 13.13
CA ASP A 330 13.53 -20.30 14.05
C ASP A 330 12.96 -20.24 15.48
N GLN A 331 11.64 -20.05 15.58
CA GLN A 331 10.89 -20.20 16.82
C GLN A 331 10.86 -21.67 17.25
N PRO A 332 10.37 -22.02 18.45
CA PRO A 332 10.20 -23.42 18.83
C PRO A 332 9.55 -24.25 17.72
N TYR A 333 10.08 -25.47 17.51
CA TYR A 333 9.66 -26.39 16.44
C TYR A 333 9.96 -25.91 15.00
N GLY A 334 10.74 -24.83 14.85
CA GLY A 334 11.23 -24.30 13.58
C GLY A 334 10.20 -23.49 12.79
N TYR A 335 9.07 -23.12 13.40
CA TYR A 335 8.10 -22.24 12.77
C TYR A 335 8.54 -20.78 12.84
N HIS A 336 7.94 -19.95 12.00
CA HIS A 336 8.12 -18.50 12.01
C HIS A 336 6.92 -17.84 12.68
N ALA A 337 7.08 -16.57 13.07
CA ALA A 337 5.99 -15.74 13.57
C ALA A 337 5.99 -14.38 12.87
N SER A 338 4.86 -13.99 12.27
CA SER A 338 4.64 -12.66 11.68
C SER A 338 3.88 -11.76 12.65
N ASN A 339 4.34 -10.53 12.82
CA ASN A 339 3.90 -9.59 13.84
C ASN A 339 3.71 -8.20 13.24
N LEU A 340 2.62 -7.51 13.61
CA LEU A 340 2.39 -6.11 13.25
C LEU A 340 2.53 -5.21 14.47
N TYR A 341 3.15 -4.05 14.27
CA TYR A 341 3.41 -3.03 15.27
C TYR A 341 2.99 -1.65 14.76
N SER A 342 2.64 -0.75 15.68
CA SER A 342 2.75 0.68 15.45
C SER A 342 4.19 1.12 15.72
N LEU A 343 4.71 2.03 14.92
CA LEU A 343 6.08 2.52 15.02
C LEU A 343 6.09 4.00 15.43
N ASN A 344 6.75 4.31 16.54
CA ASN A 344 7.09 5.69 16.87
C ASN A 344 8.42 6.06 16.22
N VAL A 345 8.36 6.82 15.13
CA VAL A 345 9.53 7.20 14.32
C VAL A 345 10.50 8.16 15.02
N SER A 346 10.04 8.86 16.07
CA SER A 346 10.88 9.78 16.85
C SER A 346 11.76 9.06 17.87
N THR A 347 11.36 7.85 18.27
CA THR A 347 12.08 7.04 19.26
C THR A 347 12.49 5.68 18.72
N ASN A 348 12.13 5.35 17.48
CA ASN A 348 12.21 4.02 16.87
C ASN A 348 11.67 2.92 17.82
N LEU A 349 10.56 3.22 18.51
CA LEU A 349 9.88 2.32 19.43
C LEU A 349 8.71 1.65 18.73
N ALA A 350 8.73 0.32 18.63
CA ALA A 350 7.64 -0.46 18.05
C ALA A 350 6.74 -1.00 19.17
N THR A 351 5.44 -0.73 19.08
CA THR A 351 4.41 -1.25 19.99
C THR A 351 3.54 -2.25 19.26
N ARG A 352 3.47 -3.47 19.80
CA ARG A 352 2.81 -4.59 19.12
C ARG A 352 1.30 -4.39 19.03
N ILE A 353 0.77 -4.50 17.81
CA ILE A 353 -0.67 -4.46 17.52
C ILE A 353 -1.24 -5.89 17.60
N GLY A 354 -0.67 -6.83 16.85
CA GLY A 354 -1.24 -8.17 16.72
C GLY A 354 -0.30 -9.22 16.12
N ASN A 355 -0.58 -10.51 16.35
CA ASN A 355 0.12 -11.64 15.71
C ASN A 355 -0.63 -11.97 14.42
N LEU A 356 -0.01 -11.74 13.29
CA LEU A 356 -0.58 -12.05 11.98
C LEU A 356 -0.63 -13.58 11.81
N PHE A 357 0.54 -14.21 11.97
CA PHE A 357 0.72 -15.65 12.04
C PHE A 357 1.59 -15.96 13.26
N ALA A 358 0.99 -16.45 14.33
CA ALA A 358 1.74 -16.77 15.56
C ALA A 358 2.53 -18.07 15.41
N SER A 359 3.69 -18.19 16.08
CA SER A 359 4.32 -19.51 16.25
C SER A 359 3.39 -20.43 17.05
N PRO A 360 3.22 -21.71 16.66
CA PRO A 360 2.40 -22.63 17.41
C PRO A 360 3.05 -23.02 18.75
N PRO A 361 2.25 -23.27 19.81
CA PRO A 361 2.76 -23.68 21.12
C PRO A 361 3.31 -25.11 21.15
N SER A 362 2.90 -25.93 20.18
CA SER A 362 3.36 -27.30 19.95
C SER A 362 3.25 -27.64 18.46
N PRO A 363 3.94 -28.67 17.95
CA PRO A 363 3.78 -29.09 16.56
C PRO A 363 2.29 -29.39 16.26
N PRO A 364 1.69 -28.75 15.24
CA PRO A 364 0.27 -28.95 14.97
C PRO A 364 0.01 -30.35 14.43
N SER A 365 -0.91 -31.06 15.05
CA SER A 365 -1.42 -32.35 14.55
C SER A 365 -2.54 -32.19 13.52
N ASP A 366 -3.20 -31.02 13.49
CA ASP A 366 -4.25 -30.69 12.52
C ASP A 366 -3.63 -30.10 11.24
N PRO A 367 -3.85 -30.71 10.06
CA PRO A 367 -3.32 -30.21 8.80
C PRO A 367 -3.82 -28.80 8.43
N ARG A 368 -4.98 -28.36 8.93
CA ARG A 368 -5.50 -27.00 8.68
C ARG A 368 -4.60 -25.96 9.32
N LEU A 369 -4.15 -26.24 10.54
CA LEU A 369 -3.27 -25.37 11.30
C LEU A 369 -1.86 -25.33 10.69
N ASN A 370 -1.35 -26.46 10.20
CA ASN A 370 -0.05 -26.51 9.51
C ASN A 370 0.04 -25.53 8.33
N ASN A 371 -1.05 -25.36 7.58
CA ASN A 371 -1.09 -24.44 6.44
C ASN A 371 -0.95 -22.97 6.88
N VAL A 372 -1.58 -22.59 7.99
CA VAL A 372 -1.53 -21.21 8.53
C VAL A 372 -0.16 -20.92 9.13
N TYR A 373 0.43 -21.87 9.86
CA TYR A 373 1.74 -21.67 10.49
C TYR A 373 2.90 -21.70 9.49
N SER A 374 2.67 -22.09 8.23
CA SER A 374 3.67 -22.16 7.17
C SER A 374 3.76 -20.88 6.32
N LEU A 375 3.21 -19.77 6.81
CA LEU A 375 3.09 -18.49 6.12
C LEU A 375 3.91 -17.40 6.81
N ASP A 376 4.59 -16.59 6.00
CA ASP A 376 5.25 -15.36 6.42
C ASP A 376 4.61 -14.18 5.70
N VAL A 377 4.18 -13.15 6.42
CA VAL A 377 3.90 -11.84 5.80
C VAL A 377 5.24 -11.15 5.64
N ILE A 378 5.70 -10.93 4.41
CA ILE A 378 7.06 -10.48 4.11
C ILE A 378 7.17 -9.00 3.78
N ASP A 379 6.05 -8.33 3.51
CA ASP A 379 5.98 -6.92 3.12
C ASP A 379 4.54 -6.41 3.36
N ILE A 380 4.36 -5.11 3.63
CA ILE A 380 3.06 -4.48 3.90
C ILE A 380 2.86 -3.20 3.09
N ALA A 381 1.62 -2.98 2.68
CA ALA A 381 1.19 -1.73 2.05
C ALA A 381 -0.09 -1.21 2.71
N ALA A 382 -0.01 -0.11 3.44
CA ALA A 382 -1.10 0.59 4.05
C ALA A 382 -1.98 1.24 2.96
N ALA A 383 -3.27 0.95 2.99
CA ALA A 383 -4.20 1.60 2.07
C ALA A 383 -4.31 3.10 2.37
N ILE A 384 -4.59 3.90 1.34
CA ILE A 384 -4.86 5.34 1.50
C ILE A 384 -6.33 5.63 1.84
N GLU A 385 -6.58 6.77 2.48
CA GLU A 385 -7.91 7.37 2.47
C GLU A 385 -8.18 7.97 1.09
N ALA A 386 -8.86 7.19 0.24
CA ALA A 386 -9.15 7.61 -1.11
C ALA A 386 -10.07 8.86 -1.14
N PRO A 387 -9.93 9.73 -2.15
CA PRO A 387 -10.76 10.92 -2.25
C PRO A 387 -12.20 10.56 -2.62
N LEU A 388 -13.17 11.28 -2.06
CA LEU A 388 -14.54 11.25 -2.56
C LEU A 388 -14.55 11.74 -4.00
N ILE A 389 -15.21 11.02 -4.90
CA ILE A 389 -15.37 11.51 -6.27
C ILE A 389 -16.68 12.28 -6.35
N TRP A 390 -16.63 13.59 -6.58
CA TRP A 390 -17.83 14.37 -6.89
C TRP A 390 -18.06 14.35 -8.40
N SER A 391 -19.16 13.72 -8.79
CA SER A 391 -19.49 13.45 -10.19
C SER A 391 -20.35 14.53 -10.83
N GLY A 392 -21.15 15.25 -10.04
CA GLY A 392 -22.09 16.27 -10.52
C GLY A 392 -23.15 15.76 -11.50
N PHE A 393 -23.35 14.44 -11.60
CA PHE A 393 -24.25 13.84 -12.58
C PHE A 393 -25.73 13.91 -12.20
N VAL A 394 -26.04 14.00 -10.90
CA VAL A 394 -27.41 14.04 -10.40
C VAL A 394 -27.91 15.48 -10.32
N SER A 395 -27.07 16.39 -9.85
CA SER A 395 -27.31 17.84 -9.88
C SER A 395 -25.99 18.62 -9.82
N ASP A 396 -26.04 19.92 -10.05
CA ASP A 396 -24.93 20.85 -9.78
C ASP A 396 -24.84 21.26 -8.30
N GLU A 397 -25.70 20.73 -7.43
CA GLU A 397 -25.70 21.02 -6.00
C GLU A 397 -24.64 20.20 -5.25
N TRP A 398 -23.71 20.88 -4.60
CA TRP A 398 -22.71 20.25 -3.74
C TRP A 398 -23.32 19.50 -2.55
N THR A 399 -24.50 19.94 -2.11
CA THR A 399 -25.26 19.38 -0.98
C THR A 399 -26.10 18.17 -1.37
N ASN A 400 -26.07 17.71 -2.61
CA ASN A 400 -26.71 16.46 -3.00
C ASN A 400 -25.75 15.27 -2.79
N PRO A 401 -26.00 14.38 -1.82
CA PRO A 401 -25.13 13.24 -1.54
C PRO A 401 -25.03 12.26 -2.71
N GLN A 402 -26.01 12.25 -3.63
CA GLN A 402 -25.99 11.38 -4.81
C GLN A 402 -24.98 11.84 -5.87
N ASN A 403 -24.39 13.03 -5.71
CA ASN A 403 -23.29 13.47 -6.56
C ASN A 403 -21.94 12.87 -6.14
N GLY A 404 -21.79 12.44 -4.88
CA GLY A 404 -20.57 11.82 -4.37
C GLY A 404 -20.49 10.34 -4.72
N VAL A 405 -19.29 9.82 -4.94
CA VAL A 405 -18.99 8.39 -4.94
C VAL A 405 -17.99 8.13 -3.81
N PRO A 406 -18.40 7.41 -2.74
CA PRO A 406 -19.73 6.84 -2.50
C PRO A 406 -20.76 7.93 -2.20
N ASN A 407 -22.06 7.60 -2.32
CA ASN A 407 -23.18 8.53 -2.18
C ASN A 407 -23.28 9.14 -0.77
N ARG A 408 -22.48 10.17 -0.51
CA ARG A 408 -22.47 10.95 0.73
C ARG A 408 -21.93 12.34 0.47
N LEU A 409 -22.19 13.24 1.42
CA LEU A 409 -21.59 14.56 1.41
C LEU A 409 -20.15 14.54 1.91
N PRO A 410 -19.24 15.33 1.30
CA PRO A 410 -17.92 15.56 1.85
C PRO A 410 -17.97 16.18 3.25
N THR A 411 -17.14 15.64 4.13
CA THR A 411 -16.83 16.17 5.46
C THR A 411 -15.60 17.08 5.39
N SER A 412 -15.21 17.68 6.52
CA SER A 412 -14.00 18.51 6.59
C SER A 412 -12.70 17.72 6.41
N SER A 413 -12.75 16.40 6.63
CA SER A 413 -11.61 15.49 6.49
C SER A 413 -11.55 14.79 5.12
N ASP A 414 -12.53 15.03 4.25
CA ASP A 414 -12.56 14.37 2.94
C ASP A 414 -11.78 15.16 1.90
N ASN A 415 -10.83 14.51 1.23
CA ASN A 415 -10.36 14.97 -0.06
C ASN A 415 -11.47 14.72 -1.09
N VAL A 416 -11.70 15.66 -2.01
CA VAL A 416 -12.73 15.51 -3.05
C VAL A 416 -12.08 15.66 -4.42
N LEU A 417 -12.14 14.60 -5.22
CA LEU A 417 -11.77 14.59 -6.62
C LEU A 417 -12.97 14.97 -7.48
N ILE A 418 -12.82 15.97 -8.34
CA ILE A 418 -13.82 16.36 -9.34
C ILE A 418 -13.27 15.97 -10.72
N PRO A 419 -13.78 14.91 -11.37
CA PRO A 419 -13.28 14.49 -12.68
C PRO A 419 -13.58 15.54 -13.76
N GLY A 420 -12.57 15.93 -14.55
CA GLY A 420 -12.77 16.83 -15.69
C GLY A 420 -11.67 16.71 -16.75
N THR A 421 -12.06 16.64 -18.02
CA THR A 421 -11.21 17.02 -19.15
C THR A 421 -11.63 18.42 -19.61
N TYR A 422 -10.73 19.39 -19.51
CA TYR A 422 -10.89 20.67 -20.21
C TYR A 422 -9.78 20.81 -21.24
N THR A 423 -10.14 20.86 -22.51
CA THR A 423 -9.25 21.24 -23.61
C THR A 423 -9.55 22.71 -23.96
N PRO A 424 -8.58 23.64 -23.83
CA PRO A 424 -8.80 25.04 -24.22
C PRO A 424 -9.15 25.15 -25.71
N GLY A 425 -10.23 25.86 -26.03
CA GLY A 425 -10.50 26.34 -27.40
C GLY A 425 -11.75 25.80 -28.11
N ASN A 426 -12.56 24.95 -27.48
CA ASN A 426 -13.84 24.53 -28.09
C ASN A 426 -15.02 25.23 -27.38
N PRO A 427 -15.81 26.07 -28.07
CA PRO A 427 -16.97 26.73 -27.46
C PRO A 427 -18.09 25.72 -27.19
N LEU A 428 -18.40 25.49 -25.91
CA LEU A 428 -19.52 24.69 -25.46
C LEU A 428 -20.81 25.52 -25.56
N ASN A 429 -21.57 25.34 -26.64
CA ASN A 429 -22.94 25.82 -26.70
C ASN A 429 -23.84 24.90 -25.86
N THR A 430 -24.04 25.30 -24.59
CA THR A 430 -24.90 24.74 -23.53
C THR A 430 -24.16 24.02 -22.39
N SER A 431 -23.36 24.78 -21.65
CA SER A 431 -23.25 24.69 -20.19
C SER A 431 -22.65 26.03 -19.71
N THR A 432 -23.49 26.88 -19.13
CA THR A 432 -23.12 28.23 -18.70
C THR A 432 -22.51 28.20 -17.30
N PHE A 433 -21.24 28.62 -17.18
CA PHE A 433 -20.75 29.30 -15.97
C PHE A 433 -19.83 30.46 -16.37
N PRO A 434 -20.18 31.73 -16.08
CA PRO A 434 -19.36 32.89 -16.41
C PRO A 434 -18.47 33.34 -15.23
N GLY A 435 -17.22 33.73 -15.50
CA GLY A 435 -16.38 34.49 -14.56
C GLY A 435 -14.87 34.20 -14.64
N THR A 436 -14.05 35.25 -14.52
CA THR A 436 -12.61 35.33 -14.82
C THR A 436 -11.71 34.31 -14.10
N THR A 437 -10.67 33.89 -14.83
CA THR A 437 -9.60 32.94 -14.47
C THR A 437 -8.77 33.37 -13.25
N PRO A 438 -8.70 32.55 -12.18
CA PRO A 438 -7.63 32.63 -11.17
C PRO A 438 -6.57 31.55 -11.45
N ALA A 439 -5.37 31.77 -10.94
CA ALA A 439 -4.24 30.85 -11.08
C ALA A 439 -4.51 29.48 -10.41
N PRO A 440 -3.81 28.39 -10.83
CA PRO A 440 -3.88 27.08 -10.19
C PRO A 440 -3.66 27.17 -8.66
N ASN A 441 -4.36 26.33 -7.88
CA ASN A 441 -4.21 26.15 -6.42
C ASN A 441 -4.93 27.14 -5.48
N GLN A 442 -6.07 27.72 -5.86
CA GLN A 442 -6.90 28.48 -4.90
C GLN A 442 -8.02 27.61 -4.29
N PRO A 443 -8.10 27.46 -2.95
CA PRO A 443 -9.21 26.75 -2.29
C PRO A 443 -10.53 27.52 -2.45
N VAL A 444 -11.63 26.80 -2.71
CA VAL A 444 -12.99 27.39 -2.78
C VAL A 444 -13.78 26.96 -1.54
N VAL A 445 -14.14 27.92 -0.70
CA VAL A 445 -15.01 27.75 0.47
C VAL A 445 -16.48 27.97 0.06
N ARG A 446 -17.40 27.09 0.48
CA ARG A 446 -18.85 27.31 0.34
C ARG A 446 -19.57 27.25 1.69
N VAL A 447 -20.61 28.10 1.81
CA VAL A 447 -21.53 28.20 2.95
C VAL A 447 -22.89 27.62 2.57
N ALA A 448 -23.65 27.09 3.54
CA ALA A 448 -24.99 26.54 3.31
C ALA A 448 -25.97 27.60 2.74
N GLY A 449 -26.77 27.22 1.74
CA GLY A 449 -27.82 28.09 1.15
C GLY A 449 -27.40 28.90 -0.09
N GLN A 450 -26.16 28.78 -0.58
CA GLN A 450 -25.73 29.44 -1.81
C GLN A 450 -26.22 28.68 -3.06
N VAL A 451 -27.10 29.29 -3.85
CA VAL A 451 -27.48 28.81 -5.20
C VAL A 451 -26.24 28.85 -6.10
N ALA A 452 -25.86 27.72 -6.69
CA ALA A 452 -24.63 27.59 -7.48
C ALA A 452 -24.73 28.39 -8.79
N ARG A 453 -23.88 29.41 -8.96
CA ARG A 453 -23.62 30.06 -10.26
C ARG A 453 -22.18 29.89 -10.76
N SER A 454 -21.40 28.98 -10.18
CA SER A 454 -20.11 28.53 -10.73
C SER A 454 -19.52 27.38 -9.91
N ILE A 455 -19.34 26.22 -10.54
CA ILE A 455 -18.41 25.20 -10.07
C ILE A 455 -17.24 25.21 -11.06
N ARG A 456 -16.02 25.42 -10.56
CA ARG A 456 -14.79 25.37 -11.37
C ARG A 456 -14.21 23.96 -11.32
N LEU A 457 -13.72 23.50 -12.47
CA LEU A 457 -12.98 22.25 -12.62
C LEU A 457 -11.57 22.40 -11.98
N ASN A 458 -11.03 21.31 -11.43
CA ASN A 458 -9.69 21.21 -10.82
C ASN A 458 -9.50 22.09 -9.57
N THR A 459 -10.34 21.93 -8.54
CA THR A 459 -10.15 22.63 -7.25
C THR A 459 -10.42 21.70 -6.08
N LEU A 460 -9.48 21.64 -5.13
CA LEU A 460 -9.64 20.99 -3.82
C LEU A 460 -10.63 21.82 -2.98
N ALA A 461 -11.69 21.19 -2.46
CA ALA A 461 -12.69 21.84 -1.62
C ALA A 461 -12.70 21.23 -0.21
N THR A 462 -12.27 21.99 0.79
CA THR A 462 -12.38 21.63 2.20
C THR A 462 -13.62 22.27 2.82
N ARG A 463 -14.44 21.49 3.55
CA ARG A 463 -15.57 22.02 4.33
C ARG A 463 -15.03 22.69 5.60
N THR A 464 -14.95 24.01 5.64
CA THR A 464 -14.67 24.75 6.89
C THR A 464 -15.93 24.83 7.74
N THR A 465 -15.89 24.29 8.96
CA THR A 465 -16.92 24.48 9.97
C THR A 465 -16.88 25.92 10.48
N GLY A 466 -17.84 26.74 10.08
CA GLY A 466 -17.97 28.14 10.48
C GLY A 466 -19.43 28.59 10.60
N TRP A 467 -20.03 28.22 11.75
CA TRP A 467 -21.11 28.83 12.54
C TRP A 467 -22.44 29.36 11.94
N LEU A 468 -23.50 28.86 12.61
CA LEU A 468 -24.91 29.30 12.74
C LEU A 468 -25.86 29.13 11.54
#